data_AF-A0A358M8G9-F1
#
_entry.id   AF-A0A358M8G9-F1
#
_cell.length_a   1.000
_cell.length_b   1.000
_cell.length_c   1.000
_cell.angle_alpha   90.00
_cell.angle_beta   90.00
_cell.angle_gamma   90.00
#
_symmetry.space_group_name_H-M   'P 1'
#
loop_
_entity.id
_entity.type
_entity.pdbx_description
1 polymer ?
#
loop_
_entity_poly.entity_id
_entity_poly.type
_entity_poly.pdbx_seq_one_letter_code
_entity_poly.pdbx_strand_id
1 'polypeptide(L)'
;ALRLHPLVCTAYNADFDGDQMAVHVPLSAEAQAEARILMLSANNLLAPKDGKPITVPTQDMVLGSYYLTLEKNKDYTNAPVFASYDEAKMAYDTGRIDLHTAIIVRRFGEFEGRPITQRLNTTIGKLIFNDAIPQDLGFV
;
A
#
# COMPACT_ATOMS: atom_id res chain seq x y z
N ALA A 1 2.42 -26.08 9.87
CA ALA A 1 2.88 -25.69 8.53
C ALA A 1 3.70 -24.40 8.64
N LEU A 2 4.72 -24.23 7.80
CA LEU A 2 5.48 -22.97 7.71
C LEU A 2 4.57 -21.86 7.16
N ARG A 3 4.79 -20.63 7.63
CA ARG A 3 4.10 -19.44 7.11
C ARG A 3 5.08 -18.63 6.29
N LEU A 4 4.69 -18.28 5.07
CA LEU A 4 5.48 -17.48 4.15
C LEU A 4 4.77 -16.14 3.90
N HIS A 5 5.54 -15.07 3.74
CA HIS A 5 4.98 -13.76 3.42
C HIS A 5 4.45 -13.74 1.96
N PRO A 6 3.22 -13.26 1.69
CA PRO A 6 2.65 -13.33 0.34
C PRO A 6 3.47 -12.64 -0.76
N LEU A 7 4.15 -11.53 -0.43
CA LEU A 7 4.98 -10.79 -1.40
C LEU A 7 6.27 -11.52 -1.83
N VAL A 8 6.63 -12.63 -1.19
CA VAL A 8 7.79 -13.45 -1.63
C VAL A 8 7.36 -14.70 -2.41
N CYS A 9 6.07 -15.03 -2.46
CA CYS A 9 5.55 -16.20 -3.18
C CYS A 9 5.90 -16.16 -4.67
N THR A 10 5.86 -14.98 -5.29
CA THR A 10 6.25 -14.78 -6.70
C THR A 10 7.72 -15.13 -6.95
N ALA A 11 8.62 -14.77 -6.03
CA ALA A 11 10.05 -15.04 -6.15
C ALA A 11 10.36 -16.54 -5.99
N TYR A 12 9.63 -17.23 -5.12
CA TYR A 12 9.74 -18.68 -4.94
C TYR A 12 8.96 -19.49 -5.97
N ASN A 13 8.13 -18.83 -6.79
CA ASN A 13 7.13 -19.46 -7.65
C ASN A 13 6.30 -20.51 -6.88
N ALA A 14 5.88 -20.14 -5.67
CA ALA A 14 5.18 -21.00 -4.75
C ALA A 14 3.74 -20.52 -4.55
N ASP A 15 2.83 -21.46 -4.36
CA ASP A 15 1.47 -21.19 -3.90
C ASP A 15 1.16 -21.96 -2.59
N PHE A 16 -0.13 -22.06 -2.24
CA PHE A 16 -0.57 -22.69 -0.98
C PHE A 16 -1.42 -23.95 -1.23
N ASP A 17 -1.21 -24.65 -2.34
CA ASP A 17 -1.98 -25.86 -2.70
C ASP A 17 -1.37 -27.19 -2.21
N GLY A 18 -0.15 -27.14 -1.66
CA GLY A 18 0.59 -28.33 -1.20
C GLY A 18 2.11 -28.25 -1.29
N ASP A 19 2.65 -27.14 -1.81
CA ASP A 19 4.09 -26.90 -1.92
C ASP A 19 4.88 -27.14 -0.62
N GLN A 20 6.07 -27.73 -0.78
CA GLN A 20 6.99 -28.04 0.31
C GLN A 20 8.25 -27.19 0.21
N MET A 21 8.75 -26.70 1.35
CA MET A 21 9.96 -25.90 1.44
C MET A 21 10.96 -26.50 2.43
N ALA A 22 12.21 -26.58 2.02
CA ALA A 22 13.31 -26.97 2.89
C ALA A 22 13.80 -25.78 3.73
N VAL A 23 14.09 -26.03 5.00
CA VAL A 23 14.64 -25.02 5.92
C VAL A 23 16.02 -25.45 6.35
N HIS A 24 17.00 -24.57 6.13
CA HIS A 24 18.39 -24.78 6.50
C HIS A 24 18.79 -23.76 7.56
N VAL A 25 19.66 -24.16 8.50
CA VAL A 25 20.13 -23.30 9.59
C VAL A 25 21.63 -23.01 9.39
N PRO A 26 22.05 -21.76 9.12
CA PRO A 26 23.46 -21.41 9.04
C PRO A 26 24.09 -21.46 10.44
N LEU A 27 25.20 -22.20 10.57
CA LEU A 27 25.83 -22.44 11.88
C LEU A 27 26.98 -21.48 12.17
N SER A 28 27.85 -21.20 11.20
CA SER A 28 29.02 -20.34 11.42
C SER A 28 28.64 -18.86 11.47
N ALA A 29 29.45 -18.04 12.15
CA ALA A 29 29.21 -16.60 12.25
C ALA A 29 29.25 -15.92 10.86
N GLU A 30 30.13 -16.39 9.98
CA GLU A 30 30.26 -15.93 8.60
C GLU A 30 28.99 -16.25 7.80
N ALA A 31 28.50 -17.49 7.87
CA ALA A 31 27.27 -17.90 7.18
C ALA A 31 26.03 -17.16 7.68
N GLN A 32 25.95 -16.89 9.00
CA GLN A 32 24.87 -16.08 9.58
C GLN A 32 24.94 -14.62 9.12
N ALA A 33 26.14 -14.06 9.02
CA ALA A 33 26.35 -12.70 8.52
C ALA A 33 25.98 -12.61 7.03
N GLU A 34 26.42 -13.57 6.22
CA GLU A 34 26.09 -13.65 4.79
C GLU A 34 24.58 -13.78 4.57
N ALA A 35 23.92 -14.68 5.31
CA ALA A 35 22.48 -14.85 5.23
C ALA A 35 21.72 -13.56 5.54
N ARG A 36 22.17 -12.80 6.54
CA ARG A 36 21.54 -11.54 6.96
C ARG A 36 21.84 -10.38 6.02
N ILE A 37 23.05 -10.28 5.50
CA ILE A 37 23.50 -9.13 4.71
C ILE A 37 23.17 -9.31 3.22
N LEU A 38 23.27 -10.52 2.68
CA LEU A 38 23.08 -10.77 1.24
C LEU A 38 21.76 -11.49 0.94
N MET A 39 21.43 -12.54 1.70
CA MET A 39 20.30 -13.41 1.36
C MET A 39 18.95 -12.96 1.94
N LEU A 40 18.95 -11.97 2.84
CA LEU A 40 17.72 -11.47 3.47
C LEU A 40 16.75 -10.94 2.41
N SER A 41 15.48 -11.34 2.50
CA SER A 41 14.45 -11.00 1.50
C SER A 41 14.28 -9.50 1.28
N ALA A 42 14.51 -8.67 2.31
CA ALA A 42 14.45 -7.22 2.23
C ALA A 42 15.47 -6.60 1.26
N ASN A 43 16.57 -7.30 0.97
CA ASN A 43 17.60 -6.86 0.02
C ASN A 43 17.27 -7.26 -1.42
N ASN A 44 16.37 -8.24 -1.61
CA ASN A 44 16.07 -8.88 -2.90
C ASN A 44 14.73 -8.38 -3.48
N LEU A 45 14.57 -7.06 -3.60
CA LEU A 45 13.32 -6.44 -4.08
C LEU A 45 13.19 -6.41 -5.61
N LEU A 46 14.32 -6.43 -6.32
CA LEU A 46 14.37 -6.31 -7.78
C LEU A 46 14.83 -7.63 -8.41
N ALA A 47 14.25 -7.98 -9.56
CA ALA A 47 14.67 -9.13 -10.32
C ALA A 47 16.05 -8.89 -10.95
N PRO A 48 17.05 -9.78 -10.75
CA PRO A 48 18.39 -9.60 -11.31
C PRO A 48 18.44 -9.55 -12.85
N LYS A 49 17.44 -10.12 -13.53
CA LYS A 49 17.40 -10.24 -14.99
C LYS A 49 17.09 -8.93 -15.71
N ASP A 50 16.22 -8.10 -15.14
CA ASP A 50 15.64 -6.92 -15.81
C ASP A 50 15.42 -5.73 -14.88
N GLY A 51 15.77 -5.84 -13.59
CA GLY A 51 15.67 -4.76 -12.61
C GLY A 51 14.24 -4.41 -12.20
N LYS A 52 13.22 -5.17 -12.63
CA LYS A 52 11.83 -4.91 -12.26
C LYS A 52 11.54 -5.37 -10.83
N PRO A 53 10.66 -4.70 -10.08
CA PRO A 53 10.26 -5.16 -8.76
C PRO A 53 9.61 -6.55 -8.81
N ILE A 54 10.05 -7.47 -7.95
CA ILE A 54 9.48 -8.81 -7.83
C ILE A 54 8.48 -8.94 -6.67
N THR A 55 8.62 -8.08 -5.67
CA THR A 55 7.76 -7.99 -4.48
C THR A 55 6.50 -7.17 -4.72
N VAL A 56 5.90 -7.31 -5.90
CA VAL A 56 4.67 -6.60 -6.26
C VAL A 56 3.44 -7.29 -5.63
N PRO A 57 2.46 -6.53 -5.11
CA PRO A 57 1.19 -7.09 -4.68
C PRO A 57 0.49 -7.85 -5.82
N THR A 58 -0.19 -8.94 -5.49
CA THR A 58 -0.93 -9.77 -6.46
C THR A 58 -2.37 -10.01 -6.00
N GLN A 59 -3.22 -10.44 -6.94
CA GLN A 59 -4.59 -10.90 -6.70
C GLN A 59 -5.39 -9.95 -5.78
N ASP A 60 -5.76 -10.39 -4.58
CA ASP A 60 -6.65 -9.69 -3.65
C ASP A 60 -6.09 -8.36 -3.17
N MET A 61 -4.77 -8.23 -3.03
CA MET A 61 -4.15 -6.97 -2.63
C MET A 61 -4.36 -5.89 -3.71
N VAL A 62 -4.25 -6.29 -4.98
CA VAL A 62 -4.50 -5.42 -6.13
C VAL A 62 -5.98 -5.09 -6.23
N LEU A 63 -6.85 -6.08 -6.03
CA LEU A 63 -8.30 -5.89 -6.07
C LEU A 63 -8.78 -4.93 -4.97
N GLY A 64 -8.28 -5.09 -3.74
CA GLY A 64 -8.61 -4.20 -2.62
C GLY A 64 -8.14 -2.77 -2.86
N SER A 65 -6.92 -2.59 -3.36
CA SER A 65 -6.37 -1.28 -3.72
C SER A 65 -7.18 -0.62 -4.85
N TYR A 66 -7.54 -1.40 -5.88
CA TYR A 66 -8.39 -0.94 -6.98
C TYR A 66 -9.78 -0.54 -6.49
N TYR A 67 -10.39 -1.35 -5.63
CA TYR A 67 -11.71 -1.05 -5.07
C TYR A 67 -11.65 0.23 -4.23
N LEU A 68 -10.68 0.38 -3.33
CA LEU A 68 -10.50 1.59 -2.52
C LEU A 68 -10.38 2.86 -3.38
N THR A 69 -9.67 2.78 -4.50
CA THR A 69 -9.38 3.94 -5.36
C THR A 69 -10.43 4.18 -6.45
N LEU A 70 -11.45 3.32 -6.56
CA LEU A 70 -12.50 3.43 -7.56
C LEU A 70 -13.39 4.67 -7.31
N GLU A 71 -13.60 5.48 -8.34
CA GLU A 71 -14.54 6.61 -8.34
C GLU A 71 -15.77 6.26 -9.20
N LYS A 72 -16.92 5.99 -8.56
CA LYS A 72 -18.17 5.67 -9.27
C LYS A 72 -18.83 6.90 -9.88
N ASN A 73 -18.93 7.99 -9.11
CA ASN A 73 -19.56 9.24 -9.53
C ASN A 73 -18.64 10.42 -9.20
N LYS A 74 -18.16 11.13 -10.22
CA LYS A 74 -17.27 12.30 -10.07
C LYS A 74 -18.05 13.61 -9.95
N ASP A 75 -19.24 13.57 -9.38
CA ASP A 75 -20.03 14.79 -9.15
C ASP A 75 -19.64 15.41 -7.80
N TYR A 76 -18.85 16.47 -7.88
CA TYR A 76 -18.40 17.23 -6.71
C TYR A 76 -19.25 18.47 -6.42
N THR A 77 -20.31 18.73 -7.20
CA THR A 77 -21.11 19.96 -7.13
C THR A 77 -21.79 20.12 -5.76
N ASN A 78 -22.28 19.02 -5.20
CA ASN A 78 -22.91 18.96 -3.87
C ASN A 78 -22.17 18.01 -2.91
N ALA A 79 -20.87 17.82 -3.14
CA ALA A 79 -20.08 16.91 -2.31
C ALA A 79 -19.93 17.46 -0.88
N PRO A 80 -20.05 16.62 0.16
CA PRO A 80 -19.76 17.02 1.53
C PRO A 80 -18.30 17.47 1.65
N VAL A 81 -18.09 18.53 2.44
CA VAL A 81 -16.80 19.16 2.64
C VAL A 81 -16.31 18.83 4.04
N PHE A 82 -15.07 18.34 4.15
CA PHE A 82 -14.42 17.97 5.40
C PHE A 82 -13.16 18.81 5.62
N ALA A 83 -12.89 19.15 6.88
CA ALA A 83 -11.76 19.96 7.30
C ALA A 83 -10.45 19.15 7.42
N SER A 84 -10.53 17.84 7.66
CA SER A 84 -9.38 16.95 7.77
C SER A 84 -9.71 15.51 7.35
N TYR A 85 -8.66 14.68 7.23
CA TYR A 85 -8.79 13.24 7.03
C TYR A 85 -9.58 12.58 8.17
N ASP A 86 -9.29 12.92 9.41
CA ASP A 86 -9.95 12.31 10.58
C ASP A 86 -11.46 12.56 10.61
N GLU A 87 -11.90 13.75 10.18
CA GLU A 87 -13.32 14.08 10.08
C GLU A 87 -14.01 13.27 8.98
N ALA A 88 -13.38 13.15 7.81
CA ALA A 88 -13.90 12.33 6.72
C ALA A 88 -13.95 10.84 7.10
N LYS A 89 -12.94 10.35 7.83
CA LYS A 89 -12.90 8.98 8.36
C LYS A 89 -13.99 8.73 9.39
N MET A 90 -14.21 9.67 10.31
CA MET A 90 -15.32 9.59 11.27
C MET A 90 -16.69 9.55 10.57
N ALA A 91 -16.87 10.31 9.49
CA ALA A 91 -18.10 10.26 8.70
C ALA A 91 -18.32 8.89 8.04
N TYR A 92 -17.25 8.24 7.57
CA TYR A 92 -17.30 6.87 7.05
C TYR A 92 -17.60 5.85 8.16
N ASP A 93 -16.91 5.92 9.30
CA ASP A 93 -17.10 5.00 10.43
C ASP A 93 -18.52 5.09 11.03
N THR A 94 -19.15 6.27 10.95
CA THR A 94 -20.54 6.48 11.39
C THR A 94 -21.58 6.16 10.31
N GLY A 95 -21.16 5.73 9.11
CA GLY A 95 -22.04 5.36 8.01
C GLY A 95 -22.73 6.54 7.32
N ARG A 96 -22.22 7.77 7.47
CA ARG A 96 -22.76 8.96 6.79
C ARG A 96 -22.33 9.09 5.33
N ILE A 97 -21.18 8.51 4.97
CA ILE A 97 -20.66 8.47 3.60
C ILE A 97 -20.18 7.06 3.27
N ASP A 98 -20.25 6.69 1.99
CA ASP A 98 -19.72 5.41 1.49
C ASP A 98 -18.29 5.58 0.94
N LEU A 99 -17.62 4.45 0.71
CA LEU A 99 -16.22 4.40 0.27
C LEU A 99 -15.94 5.21 -1.01
N HIS A 100 -16.89 5.22 -1.94
CA HIS A 100 -16.77 5.87 -3.25
C HIS A 100 -17.58 7.17 -3.36
N THR A 101 -18.12 7.68 -2.25
CA THR A 101 -18.79 8.99 -2.23
C THR A 101 -17.78 10.07 -2.57
N ALA A 102 -18.12 10.95 -3.51
CA ALA A 102 -17.32 12.13 -3.84
C ALA A 102 -17.34 13.10 -2.66
N ILE A 103 -16.16 13.51 -2.20
CA ILE A 103 -15.97 14.41 -1.06
C ILE A 103 -14.94 15.48 -1.41
N ILE A 104 -15.00 16.61 -0.71
CA ILE A 104 -13.98 17.65 -0.78
C ILE A 104 -13.29 17.70 0.58
N VAL A 105 -12.00 17.41 0.64
CA VAL A 105 -11.25 17.44 1.90
C VAL A 105 -10.14 18.48 1.83
N ARG A 106 -9.92 19.19 2.93
CA ARG A 106 -8.74 20.03 3.09
C ARG A 106 -7.56 19.15 3.52
N ARG A 107 -6.45 19.27 2.80
CA ARG A 107 -5.20 18.59 3.11
C ARG A 107 -4.09 19.58 3.37
N PHE A 108 -3.26 19.26 4.35
CA PHE A 108 -1.98 19.89 4.62
C PHE A 108 -0.88 18.98 4.10
N GLY A 109 0.03 19.52 3.31
CA GLY A 109 1.20 18.81 2.82
C GLY A 109 2.40 19.75 2.78
N GLU A 110 3.58 19.20 2.63
CA GLU A 110 4.78 19.97 2.34
C GLU A 110 5.25 19.63 0.93
N PHE A 111 5.45 20.66 0.10
CA PHE A 111 6.05 20.50 -1.22
C PHE A 111 7.29 21.39 -1.24
N GLU A 112 8.45 20.79 -1.53
CA GLU A 112 9.76 21.48 -1.53
C GLU A 112 10.05 22.25 -0.22
N GLY A 113 9.64 21.70 0.93
CA GLY A 113 9.86 22.31 2.25
C GLY A 113 8.95 23.49 2.60
N ARG A 114 7.88 23.72 1.82
CA ARG A 114 6.85 24.74 2.14
C ARG A 114 5.52 24.08 2.52
N PRO A 115 4.86 24.52 3.60
CA PRO A 115 3.55 24.03 3.95
C PRO A 115 2.51 24.55 2.94
N ILE A 116 1.89 23.63 2.22
CA ILE A 116 0.80 23.89 1.28
C ILE A 116 -0.50 23.38 1.90
N THR A 117 -1.52 24.24 1.86
CA THR A 117 -2.90 23.83 2.11
C THR A 117 -3.64 23.79 0.78
N GLN A 118 -4.25 22.65 0.45
CA GLN A 118 -5.09 22.52 -0.73
C GLN A 118 -6.42 21.82 -0.39
N ARG A 119 -7.49 22.20 -1.08
CA ARG A 119 -8.74 21.43 -1.11
C ARG A 119 -8.65 20.42 -2.25
N LEU A 120 -8.86 19.15 -1.93
CA LEU A 120 -8.80 18.04 -2.87
C LEU A 120 -10.20 17.46 -3.07
N ASN A 121 -10.58 17.33 -4.34
CA ASN A 121 -11.76 16.58 -4.75
C ASN A 121 -11.35 15.10 -4.83
N THR A 122 -11.90 14.26 -3.96
CA THR A 122 -11.47 12.86 -3.81
C THR A 122 -12.59 11.99 -3.24
N THR A 123 -12.29 10.75 -2.87
CA THR A 123 -13.16 9.85 -2.11
C THR A 123 -12.48 9.44 -0.81
N ILE A 124 -13.26 8.98 0.18
CA ILE A 124 -12.66 8.48 1.42
C ILE A 124 -11.78 7.25 1.18
N GLY A 125 -12.13 6.39 0.21
CA GLY A 125 -11.31 5.23 -0.15
C GLY A 125 -9.91 5.60 -0.65
N LYS A 126 -9.80 6.67 -1.47
CA LYS A 126 -8.49 7.21 -1.89
C LYS A 126 -7.71 7.80 -0.73
N LEU A 127 -8.38 8.49 0.20
CA LEU A 127 -7.71 9.02 1.39
C LEU A 127 -7.13 7.91 2.25
N ILE A 128 -7.90 6.83 2.48
CA ILE A 128 -7.43 5.65 3.22
C ILE A 128 -6.22 5.01 2.52
N PHE A 129 -6.29 4.86 1.20
CA PHE A 129 -5.18 4.29 0.43
C PHE A 129 -3.92 5.15 0.53
N ASN A 130 -4.06 6.47 0.43
CA ASN A 130 -2.92 7.38 0.49
C ASN A 130 -2.35 7.55 1.90
N ASP A 131 -3.10 7.27 2.98
CA ASP A 131 -2.61 7.35 4.36
C ASP A 131 -1.36 6.50 4.60
N ALA A 132 -1.28 5.34 3.94
CA ALA A 132 -0.14 4.43 3.99
C ALA A 132 1.04 4.83 3.08
N ILE A 133 0.85 5.81 2.19
CA ILE A 133 1.84 6.22 1.20
C ILE A 133 2.58 7.47 1.70
N PRO A 134 3.93 7.51 1.63
CA PRO A 134 4.70 8.73 1.87
C PRO A 134 4.24 9.87 0.97
N GLN A 135 3.94 11.03 1.55
CA GLN A 135 3.27 12.12 0.83
C GLN A 135 4.16 12.96 -0.06
N ASP A 136 5.47 12.79 0.09
CA ASP A 136 6.49 13.28 -0.84
C ASP A 136 6.37 12.64 -2.24
N LEU A 137 5.74 11.47 -2.35
CA LEU A 137 5.45 10.80 -3.63
C LEU A 137 4.19 11.35 -4.35
N GLY A 138 3.45 12.23 -3.71
CA GLY A 138 2.21 12.82 -4.23
C GLY A 138 0.94 12.09 -3.79
N PHE A 139 -0.20 12.56 -4.31
CA PHE A 139 -1.53 12.01 -4.01
C PHE A 139 -2.05 11.23 -5.22
N VAL A 140 -2.41 9.96 -5.01
CA VAL A 140 -2.91 9.03 -6.04
C VAL A 140 -4.44 8.97 -6.03
#